data_AF-A0A1A0HKY9-F1
#
_entry.id   AF-A0A1A0HKY9-F1
#
_cell.length_a   1.000
_cell.length_b   1.000
_cell.length_c   1.000
_cell.angle_alpha   90.00
_cell.angle_beta   90.00
_cell.angle_gamma   90.00
#
_symmetry.space_group_name_H-M   'P 1'
#
loop_
_entity.id
_entity.type
_entity.pdbx_description
1 polymer ?
#
loop_
_entity_poly.entity_id
_entity_poly.type
_entity_poly.pdbx_seq_one_letter_code
_entity_poly.pdbx_strand_id
1 'polypeptide(L)'
;MSKEPKPEAGGASTTIDHKTLSATYKKNGSFDNKRKILLQDFKKSQTHSNLLLKLKVMVESKIRNDPSILLKNKGKIAALIQGEVINGNSSGSSILSIVDKDIQEKIIDSPGFHQELKVELKDIRRKLLGVTDEDYAKQLENERVQKAEEDARKERERAERDLAYKNNFKVKQLSFPAKIVKPPRFSFHPKNHREDDIDNYRGSNGMSGQLRY
;
A
#
# COMPACT_ATOMS: atom_id res chain seq x y z
N MET A 1 -59.40 33.13 4.31
CA MET A 1 -58.44 32.53 3.36
C MET A 1 -57.04 32.82 3.88
N SER A 2 -56.55 31.98 4.80
CA SER A 2 -55.20 32.11 5.37
C SER A 2 -54.32 31.09 4.65
N LYS A 3 -53.41 31.56 3.80
CA LYS A 3 -52.39 30.72 3.19
C LYS A 3 -51.27 30.53 4.21
N GLU A 4 -51.11 29.30 4.68
CA GLU A 4 -49.91 28.85 5.37
C GLU A 4 -48.67 29.02 4.47
N PRO A 5 -47.52 29.44 5.00
CA PRO A 5 -46.27 29.42 4.26
C PRO A 5 -45.72 27.97 4.22
N LYS A 6 -45.41 27.52 3.00
CA LYS A 6 -44.71 26.24 2.73
C LYS A 6 -43.35 26.22 3.44
N PRO A 7 -42.92 25.07 4.01
CA PRO A 7 -41.55 24.89 4.45
C PRO A 7 -40.62 24.80 3.24
N GLU A 8 -39.58 25.64 3.22
CA GLU A 8 -38.54 25.61 2.21
C GLU A 8 -37.81 24.26 2.23
N ALA A 9 -37.78 23.64 1.05
CA ALA A 9 -37.17 22.37 0.80
C ALA A 9 -35.65 22.50 0.69
N GLY A 10 -34.94 21.60 1.38
CA GLY A 10 -33.76 20.93 0.84
C GLY A 10 -32.46 21.72 0.94
N GLY A 11 -31.68 21.43 1.98
CA GLY A 11 -30.26 21.73 2.01
C GLY A 11 -29.56 21.11 0.80
N ALA A 12 -29.08 21.97 -0.10
CA ALA A 12 -28.21 21.56 -1.19
C ALA A 12 -26.91 21.01 -0.58
N SER A 13 -26.73 19.70 -0.64
CA SER A 13 -25.45 19.05 -0.42
C SER A 13 -24.46 19.60 -1.44
N THR A 14 -23.70 20.63 -1.06
CA THR A 14 -22.65 21.27 -1.86
C THR A 14 -21.45 20.33 -1.98
N THR A 15 -21.63 19.25 -2.73
CA THR A 15 -20.55 18.35 -3.13
C THR A 15 -19.70 19.06 -4.16
N ILE A 16 -18.56 19.59 -3.74
CA ILE A 16 -17.54 20.10 -4.67
C ILE A 16 -17.10 18.97 -5.58
N ASP A 17 -17.23 19.18 -6.89
CA ASP A 17 -16.78 18.24 -7.91
C ASP A 17 -15.25 18.06 -7.87
N HIS A 18 -14.79 16.82 -8.06
CA HIS A 18 -13.37 16.46 -8.07
C HIS A 18 -12.58 17.26 -9.12
N LYS A 19 -13.21 17.58 -10.26
CA LYS A 19 -12.56 18.39 -11.31
C LYS A 19 -12.27 19.81 -10.84
N THR A 20 -13.22 20.43 -10.13
CA THR A 20 -13.07 21.78 -9.58
C THR A 20 -11.99 21.83 -8.50
N LEU A 21 -11.93 20.79 -7.66
CA LEU A 21 -10.89 20.65 -6.65
C LEU A 21 -9.50 20.49 -7.28
N SER A 22 -9.39 19.64 -8.31
CA SER A 22 -8.15 19.43 -9.07
C SER A 22 -7.69 20.70 -9.79
N ALA A 23 -8.61 21.44 -10.40
CA ALA A 23 -8.31 22.69 -11.08
C ALA A 23 -7.79 23.75 -10.09
N THR A 24 -8.43 23.85 -8.93
CA THR A 24 -8.01 24.79 -7.87
C THR A 24 -6.64 24.42 -7.30
N TYR A 25 -6.38 23.14 -7.04
CA TYR A 25 -5.08 22.62 -6.56
C TYR A 25 -3.93 22.87 -7.55
N LYS A 26 -4.22 22.87 -8.85
CA LYS A 26 -3.25 23.26 -9.87
C LYS A 26 -3.07 24.78 -9.93
N LYS A 27 -4.18 25.52 -9.94
CA LYS A 27 -4.19 26.99 -10.10
C LYS A 27 -3.53 27.72 -8.93
N ASN A 28 -3.65 27.20 -7.71
CA ASN A 28 -3.06 27.81 -6.52
C ASN A 28 -1.54 27.56 -6.38
N GLY A 29 -0.93 26.82 -7.31
CA GLY A 29 0.52 26.54 -7.32
C GLY A 29 0.97 25.41 -6.39
N SER A 30 0.05 24.77 -5.65
CA SER A 30 0.39 23.66 -4.73
C SER A 30 0.96 22.47 -5.51
N PHE A 31 0.37 22.15 -6.66
CA PHE A 31 0.87 21.10 -7.55
C PHE A 31 2.33 21.33 -7.97
N ASP A 32 2.67 22.53 -8.45
CA ASP A 32 4.03 22.85 -8.89
C ASP A 32 5.03 22.89 -7.74
N ASN A 33 4.60 23.37 -6.57
CA ASN A 33 5.44 23.33 -5.38
C ASN A 33 5.75 21.89 -4.96
N LYS A 34 4.73 21.02 -4.93
CA LYS A 34 4.93 19.60 -4.61
C LYS A 34 5.84 18.93 -5.62
N ARG A 35 5.64 19.18 -6.92
CA ARG A 35 6.52 18.71 -8.00
C ARG A 35 7.97 19.16 -7.79
N LYS A 36 8.20 20.41 -7.36
CA LYS A 36 9.53 20.94 -7.08
C LYS A 36 10.19 20.25 -5.89
N ILE A 37 9.45 20.02 -4.80
CA ILE A 37 9.92 19.29 -3.62
C ILE A 37 10.32 17.86 -4.02
N LEU A 38 9.43 17.15 -4.73
CA LEU A 38 9.72 15.79 -5.21
C LEU A 38 10.98 15.71 -6.06
N LEU A 39 11.20 16.69 -6.95
CA LEU A 39 12.41 16.75 -7.75
C LEU A 39 13.67 16.96 -6.89
N GLN A 40 13.59 17.78 -5.84
CA GLN A 40 14.72 18.01 -4.93
C GLN A 40 15.03 16.77 -4.09
N ASP A 41 14.00 16.11 -3.58
CA ASP A 41 14.15 14.87 -2.81
C ASP A 41 14.70 13.75 -3.68
N PHE A 42 14.22 13.64 -4.92
CA PHE A 42 14.80 12.73 -5.91
C PHE A 42 16.30 12.99 -6.11
N LYS A 43 16.73 14.25 -6.31
CA LYS A 43 18.16 14.57 -6.48
C LYS A 43 19.04 14.17 -5.29
N LYS A 44 18.48 14.16 -4.08
CA LYS A 44 19.16 13.73 -2.85
C LYS A 44 19.07 12.23 -2.61
N SER A 45 18.15 11.54 -3.28
CA SER A 45 17.90 10.11 -3.07
C SER A 45 19.04 9.22 -3.55
N GLN A 46 19.10 8.02 -2.99
CA GLN A 46 20.01 6.97 -3.48
C GLN A 46 19.72 6.59 -4.94
N THR A 47 18.46 6.68 -5.36
CA THR A 47 17.99 6.34 -6.70
C THR A 47 18.62 7.23 -7.76
N HIS A 48 18.72 8.54 -7.48
CA HIS A 48 19.43 9.46 -8.34
C HIS A 48 20.94 9.14 -8.42
N SER A 49 21.57 8.78 -7.30
CA SER A 49 22.98 8.36 -7.28
C SER A 49 23.21 7.09 -8.10
N ASN A 50 22.32 6.11 -7.98
CA ASN A 50 22.37 4.86 -8.75
C ASN A 50 22.14 5.11 -10.25
N LEU A 51 21.19 6.00 -10.59
CA LEU A 51 20.96 6.44 -11.98
C LEU A 51 22.22 7.07 -12.56
N LEU A 52 22.86 8.00 -11.85
CA LEU A 52 24.10 8.63 -12.29
C LEU A 52 25.23 7.62 -12.49
N LEU A 53 25.40 6.68 -11.57
CA LEU A 53 26.41 5.63 -11.69
C LEU A 53 26.18 4.78 -12.95
N LYS A 54 24.94 4.36 -13.18
CA LYS A 54 24.59 3.54 -14.35
C LYS A 54 24.75 4.32 -15.66
N LEU A 55 24.42 5.61 -15.67
CA LEU A 55 24.70 6.50 -16.81
C LEU A 55 26.20 6.60 -17.09
N LYS A 56 27.04 6.78 -16.06
CA LYS A 56 28.51 6.80 -16.21
C LYS A 56 29.03 5.51 -16.85
N VAL A 57 28.65 4.35 -16.30
CA VAL A 57 29.06 3.04 -16.82
C VAL A 57 28.64 2.86 -18.28
N MET A 58 27.41 3.27 -18.62
CA MET A 58 26.90 3.21 -19.99
C MET A 58 27.71 4.09 -20.95
N VAL A 59 28.01 5.34 -20.54
CA VAL A 59 28.81 6.27 -21.34
C VAL A 59 30.25 5.78 -21.52
N GLU A 60 30.88 5.29 -20.46
CA GLU A 60 32.23 4.69 -20.51
C GLU A 60 32.30 3.46 -21.41
N SER A 61 31.25 2.62 -21.40
CA SER A 61 31.13 1.49 -22.32
C SER A 61 31.06 1.96 -23.78
N LYS A 62 30.25 2.99 -24.07
CA LYS A 62 30.14 3.55 -25.42
C LYS A 62 31.43 4.21 -25.90
N ILE A 63 32.14 4.94 -25.04
CA ILE A 63 33.45 5.54 -25.37
C ILE A 63 34.48 4.46 -25.66
N ARG A 64 34.50 3.37 -24.89
CA ARG A 64 35.39 2.23 -25.17
C ARG A 64 35.11 1.58 -26.52
N ASN A 65 33.83 1.46 -26.89
CA ASN A 65 33.42 0.85 -28.16
C ASN A 65 33.62 1.79 -29.36
N ASP A 66 33.42 3.10 -29.18
CA ASP A 66 33.65 4.13 -30.20
C ASP A 66 34.35 5.35 -29.58
N PRO A 67 35.69 5.37 -29.52
CA PRO A 67 36.46 6.49 -29.00
C PRO A 67 36.27 7.78 -29.81
N SER A 68 35.85 7.69 -31.07
CA SER A 68 35.62 8.85 -31.94
C SER A 68 34.48 9.74 -31.44
N ILE A 69 33.61 9.21 -30.55
CA ILE A 69 32.54 9.99 -29.93
C ILE A 69 33.08 11.19 -29.16
N LEU A 70 34.28 11.09 -28.57
CA LEU A 70 34.93 12.18 -27.83
C LEU A 70 35.37 13.33 -28.74
N LEU A 71 35.56 13.06 -30.03
CA LEU A 71 35.91 14.07 -31.04
C LEU A 71 34.67 14.81 -31.56
N LYS A 72 33.46 14.36 -31.20
CA LYS A 72 32.21 14.99 -31.62
C LYS A 72 31.88 16.18 -30.71
N ASN A 73 31.10 17.13 -31.24
CA ASN A 73 30.61 18.25 -30.45
C ASN A 73 29.78 17.78 -29.25
N LYS A 74 29.95 18.43 -28.09
CA LYS A 74 29.27 18.12 -26.82
C LYS A 74 27.76 17.90 -26.98
N GLY A 75 27.08 18.72 -27.80
CA GLY A 75 25.65 18.58 -28.08
C GLY A 75 25.29 17.30 -28.84
N LYS A 76 26.09 16.89 -29.84
CA LYS A 76 25.88 15.64 -30.58
C LYS A 76 26.10 14.42 -29.68
N ILE A 77 27.09 14.48 -28.80
CA ILE A 77 27.34 13.43 -27.80
C ILE A 77 26.15 13.31 -26.84
N ALA A 78 25.68 14.44 -26.29
CA ALA A 78 24.54 14.45 -25.39
C ALA A 78 23.29 13.85 -26.04
N ALA A 79 23.02 14.18 -27.30
CA ALA A 79 21.90 13.60 -28.06
C ALA A 79 22.03 12.08 -28.26
N LEU A 80 23.23 11.57 -28.55
CA LEU A 80 23.48 10.13 -28.68
C LEU A 80 23.25 9.40 -27.36
N ILE A 81 23.77 9.95 -26.26
CA ILE A 81 23.57 9.39 -24.91
C ILE A 81 22.09 9.41 -24.56
N GLN A 82 21.39 10.51 -24.80
CA GLN A 82 19.96 10.65 -24.52
C GLN A 82 19.14 9.64 -25.34
N GLY A 83 19.44 9.50 -26.63
CA GLY A 83 18.81 8.49 -27.50
C GLY A 83 18.99 7.08 -26.95
N GLU A 84 20.19 6.75 -26.47
CA GLU A 84 20.45 5.44 -25.84
C GLU A 84 19.72 5.27 -24.51
N VAL A 85 19.64 6.29 -23.66
CA VAL A 85 18.88 6.20 -22.39
C VAL A 85 17.40 5.93 -22.63
N ILE A 86 16.84 6.53 -23.67
CA ILE A 86 15.42 6.40 -24.04
C ILE A 86 15.16 5.07 -24.76
N ASN A 87 16.03 4.70 -25.71
CA ASN A 87 15.80 3.57 -26.63
C ASN A 87 16.56 2.28 -26.26
N GLY A 88 17.58 2.37 -25.39
CA GLY A 88 18.62 1.37 -25.17
C GLY A 88 18.20 0.14 -24.37
N ASN A 89 16.93 -0.26 -24.40
CA ASN A 89 16.53 -1.56 -23.87
C ASN A 89 15.30 -2.13 -24.61
N SER A 90 15.56 -2.75 -25.77
CA SER A 90 14.58 -3.56 -26.49
C SER A 90 14.14 -4.82 -25.73
N SER A 91 14.81 -5.16 -24.60
CA SER A 91 14.53 -6.36 -23.77
C SER A 91 13.80 -6.07 -22.44
N GLY A 92 13.11 -4.92 -22.30
CA GLY A 92 11.98 -4.81 -21.36
C GLY A 92 12.18 -4.08 -20.03
N SER A 93 13.34 -3.48 -19.76
CA SER A 93 13.53 -2.65 -18.55
C SER A 93 14.45 -1.46 -18.81
N SER A 94 13.94 -0.39 -19.45
CA SER A 94 14.70 0.85 -19.61
C SER A 94 15.20 1.37 -18.25
N ILE A 95 16.38 1.98 -18.21
CA ILE A 95 16.91 2.62 -17.00
C ILE A 95 15.91 3.61 -16.39
N LEU A 96 15.12 4.27 -17.24
CA LEU A 96 14.05 5.18 -16.83
C LEU A 96 12.91 4.42 -16.13
N SER A 97 12.53 3.24 -16.63
CA SER A 97 11.46 2.44 -16.01
C SER A 97 11.77 1.98 -14.58
N ILE A 98 13.05 1.77 -14.26
CA ILE A 98 13.47 1.43 -12.89
C ILE A 98 13.33 2.64 -11.98
N VAL A 99 13.72 3.81 -12.47
CA VAL A 99 13.60 5.09 -11.74
C VAL A 99 12.13 5.45 -11.54
N ASP A 100 11.30 5.27 -12.57
CA ASP A 100 9.87 5.53 -12.51
C ASP A 100 9.19 4.64 -11.49
N LYS A 101 9.48 3.33 -11.47
CA LYS A 101 8.97 2.40 -10.46
C LYS A 101 9.38 2.81 -9.05
N ASP A 102 10.64 3.16 -8.85
CA ASP A 102 11.15 3.52 -7.53
C ASP A 102 10.53 4.83 -7.02
N ILE A 103 10.33 5.82 -7.90
CA ILE A 103 9.59 7.06 -7.57
C ILE A 103 8.13 6.73 -7.26
N GLN A 104 7.49 5.89 -8.07
CA GLN A 104 6.10 5.51 -7.86
C GLN A 104 5.92 4.86 -6.48
N GLU A 105 6.71 3.82 -6.18
CA GLU A 105 6.58 3.04 -4.94
C GLU A 105 6.97 3.84 -3.69
N LYS A 106 8.09 4.57 -3.72
CA LYS A 106 8.62 5.23 -2.52
C LYS A 106 8.00 6.59 -2.25
N ILE A 107 7.45 7.24 -3.27
CA ILE A 107 7.00 8.62 -3.17
C ILE A 107 5.49 8.68 -3.43
N ILE A 108 5.05 8.35 -4.64
CA ILE A 108 3.66 8.59 -5.07
C ILE A 108 2.69 7.72 -4.30
N ASP A 109 3.00 6.42 -4.17
CA ASP A 109 2.17 5.44 -3.49
C ASP A 109 2.45 5.40 -1.98
N SER A 110 3.33 6.28 -1.49
CA SER A 110 3.68 6.32 -0.08
C SER A 110 2.49 6.82 0.76
N PRO A 111 2.20 6.17 1.91
CA PRO A 111 1.07 6.57 2.75
C PRO A 111 1.24 7.99 3.31
N GLY A 112 2.47 8.44 3.55
CA GLY A 112 2.76 9.81 3.99
C GLY A 112 2.39 10.85 2.93
N PHE A 113 2.79 10.63 1.68
CA PHE A 113 2.44 11.53 0.57
C PHE A 113 0.93 11.64 0.37
N HIS A 114 0.21 10.52 0.41
CA HIS A 114 -1.25 10.53 0.31
C HIS A 114 -1.93 11.23 1.49
N GLN A 115 -1.40 11.12 2.71
CA GLN A 115 -1.92 11.84 3.87
C GLN A 115 -1.73 13.34 3.74
N GLU A 116 -0.53 13.80 3.36
CA GLU A 116 -0.26 15.22 3.12
C GLU A 116 -1.17 15.78 2.01
N LEU A 117 -1.27 15.09 0.88
CA LEU A 117 -2.13 15.50 -0.23
C LEU A 117 -3.61 15.56 0.22
N LYS A 118 -4.06 14.60 1.03
CA LYS A 118 -5.42 14.60 1.58
C LYS A 118 -5.68 15.80 2.48
N VAL A 119 -4.71 16.20 3.31
CA VAL A 119 -4.81 17.39 4.16
C VAL A 119 -4.89 18.65 3.29
N GLU A 120 -4.01 18.80 2.30
CA GLU A 120 -4.01 19.93 1.37
C GLU A 120 -5.33 20.04 0.60
N LEU A 121 -5.85 18.92 0.09
CA LEU A 121 -7.13 18.89 -0.63
C LEU A 121 -8.33 19.18 0.28
N LYS A 122 -8.30 18.74 1.55
CA LYS A 122 -9.33 19.10 2.54
C LYS A 122 -9.35 20.61 2.79
N ASP A 123 -8.17 21.24 2.93
CA ASP A 123 -8.06 22.69 3.13
C ASP A 123 -8.59 23.48 1.93
N ILE A 124 -8.25 23.07 0.72
CA ILE A 124 -8.77 23.71 -0.49
C ILE A 124 -10.29 23.54 -0.59
N ARG A 125 -10.81 22.34 -0.29
CA ARG A 125 -12.26 22.08 -0.30
C ARG A 125 -12.97 22.98 0.71
N ARG A 126 -12.45 23.11 1.92
CA ARG A 126 -12.96 24.01 2.97
C ARG A 126 -12.98 25.46 2.49
N LYS A 127 -11.89 25.97 1.92
CA LYS A 127 -11.80 27.33 1.39
C LYS A 127 -12.81 27.58 0.28
N LEU A 128 -13.02 26.60 -0.60
CA LEU A 128 -14.03 26.67 -1.66
C LEU A 128 -15.47 26.65 -1.12
N LEU A 129 -15.72 26.00 0.03
CA LEU A 129 -17.01 26.05 0.73
C LEU A 129 -17.20 27.31 1.58
N GLY A 130 -16.22 28.22 1.62
CA GLY A 130 -16.27 29.43 2.43
C GLY A 130 -16.20 29.18 3.94
N VAL A 131 -15.74 28.01 4.37
CA VAL A 131 -15.59 27.69 5.79
C VAL A 131 -14.37 28.42 6.34
N THR A 132 -14.60 29.24 7.35
CA THR A 132 -13.56 30.06 7.99
C THR A 132 -12.56 29.20 8.76
N ASP A 133 -11.39 29.75 8.99
CA ASP A 133 -10.31 29.11 9.75
C ASP A 133 -10.75 28.73 11.18
N GLU A 134 -11.59 29.56 11.80
CA GLU A 134 -12.14 29.31 13.15
C GLU A 134 -13.16 28.18 13.16
N ASP A 135 -14.08 28.14 12.20
CA ASP A 135 -15.09 27.09 12.10
C ASP A 135 -14.46 25.71 11.81
N TYR A 136 -13.40 25.69 10.99
CA TYR A 136 -12.66 24.46 10.71
C TYR A 136 -11.86 23.97 11.90
N ALA A 137 -11.22 24.86 12.66
CA ALA A 137 -10.52 24.48 13.89
C ALA A 137 -11.49 23.86 14.90
N LYS A 138 -12.69 24.43 15.03
CA LYS A 138 -13.76 23.90 15.88
C LYS A 138 -14.29 22.54 15.39
N GLN A 139 -14.43 22.33 14.09
CA GLN A 139 -14.77 21.02 13.52
C GLN A 139 -13.68 19.98 13.74
N LEU A 140 -12.42 20.35 13.56
CA LEU A 140 -11.29 19.44 13.76
C LEU A 140 -11.17 18.99 15.22
N GLU A 141 -11.43 19.91 16.16
CA GLU A 141 -11.45 19.60 17.58
C GLU A 141 -12.62 18.67 17.93
N ASN A 142 -13.81 18.95 17.41
CA ASN A 142 -14.96 18.06 17.59
C ASN A 142 -14.72 16.66 17.00
N GLU A 143 -14.10 16.55 15.82
CA GLU A 143 -13.73 15.27 15.19
C GLU A 143 -12.68 14.53 16.04
N ARG A 144 -11.72 15.24 16.62
CA ARG A 144 -10.73 14.67 17.55
C ARG A 144 -11.35 14.14 18.82
N VAL A 145 -12.23 14.92 19.45
CA VAL A 145 -12.94 14.52 20.67
C VAL A 145 -13.82 13.31 20.41
N GLN A 146 -14.60 13.31 19.32
CA GLN A 146 -15.43 12.16 18.94
C GLN A 146 -14.61 10.90 18.68
N LYS A 147 -13.49 11.03 17.95
CA LYS A 147 -12.61 9.91 17.69
C LYS A 147 -11.98 9.35 18.96
N ALA A 148 -11.52 10.23 19.86
CA ALA A 148 -10.96 9.83 21.15
C ALA A 148 -11.99 9.13 22.04
N GLU A 149 -13.23 9.61 22.04
CA GLU A 149 -14.33 8.99 22.77
C GLU A 149 -14.70 7.60 22.20
N GLU A 150 -14.70 7.47 20.87
CA GLU A 150 -14.96 6.19 20.21
C GLU A 150 -13.85 5.16 20.48
N ASP A 151 -12.59 5.59 20.45
CA ASP A 151 -11.44 4.75 20.77
C ASP A 151 -11.47 4.33 22.25
N ALA A 152 -11.77 5.26 23.17
CA ALA A 152 -11.96 4.96 24.59
C ALA A 152 -13.13 3.99 24.84
N ARG A 153 -14.23 4.10 24.07
CA ARG A 153 -15.35 3.17 24.15
C ARG A 153 -14.96 1.76 23.71
N LYS A 154 -14.26 1.63 22.59
CA LYS A 154 -13.74 0.33 22.09
C LYS A 154 -12.76 -0.30 23.07
N GLU A 155 -11.92 0.50 23.72
CA GLU A 155 -10.97 0.01 24.70
C GLU A 155 -11.67 -0.48 25.97
N ARG A 156 -12.69 0.24 26.46
CA ARG A 156 -13.53 -0.23 27.58
C ARG A 156 -14.26 -1.53 27.24
N GLU A 157 -14.83 -1.64 26.05
CA GLU A 157 -15.51 -2.86 25.59
C GLU A 157 -14.55 -4.07 25.53
N ARG A 158 -13.32 -3.88 25.03
CA ARG A 158 -12.28 -4.92 25.07
C ARG A 158 -11.91 -5.31 26.49
N ALA A 159 -11.67 -4.33 27.36
CA ALA A 159 -11.30 -4.59 28.75
C ALA A 159 -12.39 -5.35 29.51
N GLU A 160 -13.67 -5.00 29.29
CA GLU A 160 -14.81 -5.70 29.87
C GLU A 160 -14.93 -7.13 29.35
N ARG A 161 -14.73 -7.34 28.04
CA ARG A 161 -14.71 -8.68 27.44
C ARG A 161 -13.60 -9.57 28.03
N ASP A 162 -12.42 -9.01 28.25
CA ASP A 162 -11.29 -9.72 28.86
C ASP A 162 -11.53 -10.04 30.35
N LEU A 163 -12.16 -9.13 31.09
CA LEU A 163 -12.60 -9.35 32.47
C LEU A 163 -13.66 -10.45 32.56
N ALA A 164 -14.66 -10.42 31.67
CA ALA A 164 -15.70 -11.43 31.59
C ALA A 164 -15.14 -12.82 31.24
N TYR A 165 -14.16 -12.89 30.34
CA TYR A 165 -13.45 -14.13 30.01
C TYR A 165 -12.71 -14.70 31.24
N LYS A 166 -11.99 -13.86 31.99
CA LYS A 166 -11.27 -14.27 33.21
C LYS A 166 -12.22 -14.72 34.33
N ASN A 167 -13.34 -14.04 34.53
CA ASN A 167 -14.33 -14.43 35.54
C ASN A 167 -15.01 -15.76 35.20
N ASN A 168 -15.41 -15.96 33.94
CA ASN A 168 -15.98 -17.24 33.50
C ASN A 168 -14.99 -18.42 33.60
N PHE A 169 -13.68 -18.17 33.47
CA PHE A 169 -12.66 -19.18 33.67
C PHE A 169 -12.51 -19.59 35.14
N LYS A 170 -12.57 -18.64 36.08
CA LYS A 170 -12.53 -18.90 37.53
C LYS A 170 -13.76 -19.67 38.03
N VAL A 171 -14.95 -19.36 37.51
CA VAL A 171 -16.19 -20.08 37.87
C VAL A 171 -16.15 -21.54 37.39
N LYS A 172 -15.57 -21.80 36.22
CA LYS A 172 -15.39 -23.18 35.74
C LYS A 172 -14.42 -23.99 36.60
N GLN A 173 -13.35 -23.39 37.12
CA GLN A 173 -12.42 -24.11 38.01
C GLN A 173 -13.01 -24.49 39.37
N LEU A 174 -14.04 -23.78 39.85
CA LEU A 174 -14.74 -24.09 41.10
C LEU A 174 -15.89 -25.09 40.94
N SER A 175 -16.35 -25.35 39.71
CA SER A 175 -17.52 -26.20 39.42
C SER A 175 -17.17 -27.66 39.08
N PHE A 176 -15.88 -27.99 38.91
CA PHE A 176 -15.44 -29.38 38.77
C PHE A 176 -15.03 -29.94 40.14
N PRO A 177 -15.68 -31.01 40.66
CA PRO A 177 -15.09 -31.76 41.76
C PRO A 177 -13.76 -32.31 41.28
N ALA A 178 -12.71 -32.19 42.11
CA ALA A 178 -11.35 -32.62 41.82
C ALA A 178 -11.28 -34.13 41.51
N LYS A 179 -11.58 -34.51 40.27
CA LYS A 179 -11.29 -35.84 39.76
C LYS A 179 -9.85 -35.84 39.31
N ILE A 180 -9.01 -36.52 40.08
CA ILE A 180 -7.61 -36.79 39.78
C ILE A 180 -7.54 -37.46 38.39
N VAL A 181 -7.18 -36.70 37.36
CA VAL A 181 -6.95 -37.24 36.02
C VAL A 181 -5.51 -37.74 35.99
N LYS A 182 -5.34 -39.07 35.97
CA LYS A 182 -4.03 -39.69 35.77
C LYS A 182 -3.53 -39.33 34.36
N PRO A 183 -2.25 -38.95 34.19
CA PRO A 183 -1.71 -38.56 32.90
C PRO A 183 -1.76 -39.74 31.91
N PRO A 184 -1.91 -39.48 30.60
CA PRO A 184 -2.02 -40.51 29.58
C PRO A 184 -0.71 -41.29 29.49
N ARG A 185 -0.82 -42.61 29.58
CA ARG A 185 0.32 -43.53 29.50
C ARG A 185 0.59 -43.83 28.02
N PHE A 186 1.65 -43.24 27.46
CA PHE A 186 2.09 -43.55 26.10
C PHE A 186 2.60 -45.00 26.04
N SER A 187 2.02 -45.80 25.15
CA SER A 187 2.50 -47.15 24.85
C SER A 187 3.32 -47.11 23.56
N PHE A 188 4.63 -47.31 23.68
CA PHE A 188 5.51 -47.50 22.54
C PHE A 188 5.62 -49.02 22.29
N HIS A 189 5.03 -49.50 21.20
CA HIS A 189 5.26 -50.86 20.71
C HIS A 189 6.37 -50.82 19.66
N PRO A 190 7.52 -51.49 19.88
CA PRO A 190 8.51 -51.64 18.84
C PRO A 190 8.04 -52.73 17.87
N LYS A 191 7.86 -52.40 16.59
CA LYS A 191 7.67 -53.42 15.55
C LYS A 191 9.04 -53.94 15.15
N ASN A 192 9.32 -55.19 15.49
CA ASN A 192 10.44 -55.95 14.95
C ASN A 192 10.17 -56.31 13.49
N HIS A 193 11.18 -56.07 12.65
CA HIS A 193 11.30 -56.57 11.29
C HIS A 193 11.59 -58.08 11.30
N ARG A 194 10.93 -58.83 10.40
CA ARG A 194 11.44 -59.94 9.56
C ARG A 194 10.30 -60.46 8.66
N GLU A 195 10.49 -60.48 7.33
CA GLU A 195 10.88 -61.67 6.52
C GLU A 195 9.85 -62.81 6.68
N ASP A 196 9.22 -63.41 5.68
CA ASP A 196 9.45 -63.52 4.23
C ASP A 196 8.14 -63.91 3.52
N ASP A 197 8.15 -63.71 2.21
CA ASP A 197 7.71 -64.65 1.17
C ASP A 197 6.23 -64.96 0.80
N ILE A 198 6.08 -64.96 -0.53
CA ILE A 198 5.25 -65.83 -1.39
C ILE A 198 3.79 -65.44 -1.66
N ASP A 199 3.63 -64.99 -2.92
CA ASP A 199 2.59 -65.32 -3.91
C ASP A 199 1.20 -65.78 -3.43
N ASN A 200 0.15 -65.06 -3.87
CA ASN A 200 -0.77 -65.57 -4.90
C ASN A 200 -2.08 -64.75 -5.02
N TYR A 201 -2.41 -64.45 -6.27
CA TYR A 201 -3.74 -64.51 -6.90
C TYR A 201 -4.99 -63.89 -6.23
N ARG A 202 -5.48 -62.81 -6.85
CA ARG A 202 -6.83 -62.58 -7.42
C ARG A 202 -7.00 -61.06 -7.54
N GLY A 203 -7.21 -60.42 -8.69
CA GLY A 203 -8.00 -60.82 -9.84
C GLY A 203 -9.27 -59.96 -9.92
N SER A 204 -9.30 -59.06 -10.91
CA SER A 204 -10.47 -58.48 -11.59
C SER A 204 -11.23 -57.27 -11.00
N ASN A 205 -11.09 -56.14 -11.72
CA ASN A 205 -12.12 -55.18 -12.22
C ASN A 205 -11.44 -53.81 -12.39
N GLY A 206 -11.45 -53.07 -13.49
CA GLY A 206 -12.05 -53.08 -14.82
C GLY A 206 -11.45 -51.84 -15.54
N MET A 207 -10.96 -51.94 -16.79
CA MET A 207 -11.57 -51.34 -18.00
C MET A 207 -12.14 -49.92 -17.74
N SER A 208 -11.82 -48.84 -18.44
CA SER A 208 -11.18 -48.49 -19.72
C SER A 208 -11.08 -46.94 -19.68
N GLY A 209 -10.20 -46.19 -20.36
CA GLY A 209 -9.88 -46.20 -21.77
C GLY A 209 -9.64 -44.74 -22.22
N GLN A 210 -8.40 -44.47 -22.62
CA GLN A 210 -7.91 -43.52 -23.63
C GLN A 210 -8.05 -41.99 -23.50
N LEU A 211 -6.86 -41.38 -23.39
CA LEU A 211 -6.46 -40.16 -24.08
C LEU A 211 -6.67 -40.27 -25.60
N ARG A 212 -7.08 -39.16 -26.21
CA ARG A 212 -6.65 -38.81 -27.57
C ARG A 212 -5.87 -37.50 -27.52
N TYR A 213 -4.86 -37.49 -28.39
CA TYR A 213 -3.89 -36.44 -28.69
C TYR A 213 -4.48 -35.04 -28.83
#